data_AF-W9NV76-F1
#
_entry.id   AF-W9NV76-F1
#
_cell.length_a   1.000
_cell.length_b   1.000
_cell.length_c   1.000
_cell.angle_alpha   90.00
_cell.angle_beta   90.00
_cell.angle_gamma   90.00
#
_symmetry.space_group_name_H-M   'P 1'
#
loop_
_entity.id
_entity.type
_entity.pdbx_description
1 polymer ?
#
loop_
_entity_poly.entity_id
_entity_poly.type
_entity_poly.pdbx_seq_one_letter_code
_entity_poly.pdbx_strand_id
1 'polypeptide(L)'
;MTESNSLRPILDHIVILVSYQTLQELPKRLESVLTVIDGGAHADGRTVNKLIEFSDGVYIELIAFQDGLDPERRKTHRWGELEENTLVDWAYTLPNEKDFGVIQQRVRQANSEIFYHVPVAGGRIRPDGVELKWSVASAYTTSGKAVHPGKSPFWCLDRTPRHLRVPYKEDDGSDPSYTKHPSGAIGVSGVLISVPKEERDVIAQVYDGIHGSTTEEGTWPFVVHSGSTKGKQEITLDRSQDQERYIHLTLLGDKDSPESIEILPGLKFSFES
;
A
#
# COMPACT_ATOMS: atom_id res chain seq x y z
N MET A 1 -1.66 24.09 -8.37
CA MET A 1 -0.50 23.17 -8.30
C MET A 1 0.27 23.30 -9.60
N THR A 2 1.58 23.52 -9.55
CA THR A 2 2.44 23.40 -10.73
C THR A 2 2.41 21.95 -11.24
N GLU A 3 2.61 21.73 -12.54
CA GLU A 3 2.63 20.37 -13.14
C GLU A 3 3.57 19.39 -12.42
N SER A 4 4.61 19.88 -11.72
CA SER A 4 5.53 19.02 -10.98
C SER A 4 4.95 18.42 -9.69
N ASN A 5 3.88 18.99 -9.12
CA ASN A 5 3.26 18.47 -7.89
C ASN A 5 2.18 17.40 -8.15
N SER A 6 1.55 17.38 -9.32
CA SER A 6 0.50 16.39 -9.63
C SER A 6 1.07 15.00 -9.95
N LEU A 7 2.36 14.91 -10.23
CA LEU A 7 3.04 13.66 -10.61
C LEU A 7 3.86 13.04 -9.47
N ARG A 8 3.86 13.63 -8.28
CA ARG A 8 4.53 13.03 -7.11
C ARG A 8 3.69 11.83 -6.64
N PRO A 9 4.29 10.62 -6.55
CA PRO A 9 3.59 9.45 -6.04
C PRO A 9 3.06 9.70 -4.62
N ILE A 10 1.79 9.42 -4.41
CA ILE A 10 1.16 9.48 -3.09
C ILE A 10 1.12 8.04 -2.55
N LEU A 11 1.61 7.79 -1.34
CA LEU A 11 1.42 6.49 -0.69
C LEU A 11 -0.07 6.28 -0.41
N ASP A 12 -0.66 5.24 -1.01
CA ASP A 12 -2.10 4.98 -0.93
C ASP A 12 -2.41 4.08 0.27
N HIS A 13 -1.84 2.88 0.28
CA HIS A 13 -1.99 1.91 1.36
C HIS A 13 -0.92 0.83 1.36
N ILE A 14 -0.81 0.15 2.50
CA ILE A 14 -0.01 -1.04 2.73
C ILE A 14 -0.93 -2.27 2.74
N VAL A 15 -0.52 -3.39 2.16
CA VAL A 15 -1.34 -4.61 2.10
C VAL A 15 -0.74 -5.69 3.00
N ILE A 16 -1.53 -6.17 3.95
CA ILE A 16 -1.21 -7.34 4.77
C ILE A 16 -2.22 -8.43 4.43
N LEU A 17 -1.73 -9.53 3.84
CA LEU A 17 -2.56 -10.70 3.56
C LEU A 17 -2.67 -11.52 4.84
N VAL A 18 -3.87 -11.91 5.22
CA VAL A 18 -4.15 -12.77 6.39
C VAL A 18 -5.16 -13.85 6.01
N SER A 19 -5.26 -14.88 6.85
CA SER A 19 -6.37 -15.85 6.75
C SER A 19 -7.71 -15.16 7.05
N TYR A 20 -8.82 -15.72 6.54
CA TYR A 20 -10.16 -15.22 6.86
C TYR A 20 -10.41 -15.20 8.38
N GLN A 21 -10.01 -16.26 9.09
CA GLN A 21 -10.17 -16.35 10.53
C GLN A 21 -9.34 -15.29 11.28
N THR A 22 -8.07 -15.12 10.88
CA THR A 22 -7.20 -14.08 11.46
C THR A 22 -7.79 -12.69 11.24
N LEU A 23 -8.37 -12.42 10.07
CA LEU A 23 -9.01 -11.14 9.80
C LEU A 23 -10.14 -10.83 10.79
N GLN A 24 -10.92 -11.83 11.22
CA GLN A 24 -12.00 -11.64 12.20
C GLN A 24 -11.46 -11.34 13.61
N GLU A 25 -10.31 -11.90 13.97
CA GLU A 25 -9.71 -11.76 15.30
C GLU A 25 -8.94 -10.45 15.49
N LEU A 26 -8.43 -9.86 14.40
CA LEU A 26 -7.54 -8.70 14.44
C LEU A 26 -8.10 -7.47 15.16
N PRO A 27 -9.39 -7.08 15.02
CA PRO A 27 -9.93 -5.95 15.78
C PRO A 27 -9.76 -6.12 17.28
N LYS A 28 -10.02 -7.33 17.81
CA LYS A 28 -9.87 -7.60 19.23
C LYS A 28 -8.40 -7.69 19.65
N ARG A 29 -7.56 -8.32 18.83
CA ARG A 29 -6.14 -8.53 19.12
C ARG A 29 -5.34 -7.22 19.12
N LEU A 30 -5.73 -6.26 18.28
CA LEU A 30 -5.03 -5.00 18.12
C LEU A 30 -5.65 -3.85 18.92
N GLU A 31 -6.79 -4.03 19.59
CA GLU A 31 -7.54 -2.93 20.24
C GLU A 31 -6.72 -2.08 21.22
N SER A 32 -5.67 -2.63 21.82
CA SER A 32 -4.79 -1.93 22.76
C SER A 32 -3.66 -1.14 22.09
N VAL A 33 -3.50 -1.24 20.76
CA VAL A 33 -2.43 -0.59 20.00
C VAL A 33 -2.95 0.15 18.77
N LEU A 34 -3.90 -0.41 18.03
CA LEU A 34 -4.45 0.16 16.79
C LEU A 34 -5.96 0.01 16.74
N THR A 35 -6.59 0.92 16.02
CA THR A 35 -8.02 0.90 15.76
C THR A 35 -8.25 0.25 14.41
N VAL A 36 -8.98 -0.86 14.38
CA VAL A 36 -9.33 -1.60 13.16
C VAL A 36 -10.81 -1.40 12.88
N ILE A 37 -11.16 -0.98 11.67
CA ILE A 37 -12.54 -0.80 11.21
C ILE A 37 -12.89 -1.80 10.13
N ASP A 38 -14.19 -2.07 9.96
CA ASP A 38 -14.68 -2.86 8.85
C ASP A 38 -14.48 -2.13 7.52
N GLY A 39 -13.97 -2.86 6.53
CA GLY A 39 -13.93 -2.40 5.15
C GLY A 39 -15.14 -2.93 4.39
N GLY A 40 -14.96 -3.99 3.60
CA GLY A 40 -16.05 -4.65 2.87
C GLY A 40 -15.58 -5.78 1.97
N ALA A 41 -16.51 -6.30 1.17
CA ALA A 41 -16.21 -7.30 0.14
C ALA A 41 -15.84 -6.62 -1.18
N HIS A 42 -14.76 -7.10 -1.80
CA HIS A 42 -14.38 -6.66 -3.14
C HIS A 42 -15.40 -7.11 -4.18
N ALA A 43 -15.58 -6.29 -5.22
CA ALA A 43 -16.64 -6.47 -6.22
C ALA A 43 -16.53 -7.78 -7.02
N ASP A 44 -15.37 -8.40 -7.06
CA ASP A 44 -15.14 -9.71 -7.70
C ASP A 44 -15.55 -10.91 -6.83
N GLY A 45 -15.95 -10.65 -5.58
CA GLY A 45 -16.39 -11.63 -4.60
C GLY A 45 -15.28 -12.58 -4.12
N ARG A 46 -14.01 -12.22 -4.27
CA ARG A 46 -12.88 -13.10 -3.88
C ARG A 46 -12.34 -12.80 -2.51
N THR A 47 -12.28 -11.52 -2.14
CA THR A 47 -11.63 -11.06 -0.91
C THR A 47 -12.52 -10.13 -0.11
N VAL A 48 -12.25 -10.07 1.19
CA VAL A 48 -12.84 -9.14 2.16
C VAL A 48 -11.71 -8.45 2.91
N ASN A 49 -11.94 -7.23 3.40
CA ASN A 49 -10.93 -6.50 4.13
C ASN A 49 -11.44 -5.83 5.42
N LYS A 50 -10.48 -5.48 6.26
CA LYS A 50 -10.58 -4.52 7.36
C LYS A 50 -9.47 -3.49 7.18
N LEU A 51 -9.66 -2.32 7.76
CA LEU A 51 -8.78 -1.16 7.53
C LEU A 51 -8.24 -0.66 8.86
N ILE A 52 -6.98 -0.23 8.85
CA ILE A 52 -6.39 0.64 9.88
C ILE A 52 -6.08 1.95 9.17
N GLU A 53 -6.85 3.00 9.45
CA GLU A 53 -6.71 4.29 8.77
C GLU A 53 -5.89 5.25 9.62
N PHE A 54 -4.99 5.99 8.99
CA PHE A 54 -4.17 6.99 9.65
C PHE A 54 -4.61 8.40 9.28
N SER A 55 -4.33 9.40 10.14
CA SER A 55 -4.71 10.79 9.86
C SER A 55 -3.89 11.43 8.74
N ASP A 56 -2.78 10.81 8.35
CA ASP A 56 -2.05 11.21 7.15
C ASP A 56 -2.74 10.79 5.84
N GLY A 57 -3.81 9.98 5.94
CA GLY A 57 -4.63 9.49 4.84
C GLY A 57 -4.08 8.25 4.14
N VAL A 58 -2.99 7.66 4.63
CA VAL A 58 -2.56 6.30 4.30
C VAL A 58 -3.39 5.32 5.17
N TYR A 59 -3.59 4.10 4.69
CA TYR A 59 -4.18 3.04 5.51
C TYR A 59 -3.46 1.70 5.33
N ILE A 60 -3.68 0.78 6.26
CA ILE A 60 -3.29 -0.61 6.12
C ILE A 60 -4.53 -1.41 5.74
N GLU A 61 -4.48 -2.07 4.60
CA GLU A 61 -5.46 -3.05 4.18
C GLU A 61 -5.11 -4.42 4.78
N LEU A 62 -5.89 -4.85 5.76
CA LEU A 62 -5.90 -6.22 6.23
C LEU A 62 -6.84 -6.99 5.30
N ILE A 63 -6.29 -7.77 4.38
CA ILE A 63 -7.08 -8.48 3.36
C ILE A 63 -7.05 -9.99 3.58
N ALA A 64 -8.19 -10.64 3.39
CA ALA A 64 -8.30 -12.09 3.34
C ALA A 64 -9.11 -12.54 2.12
N PHE A 65 -8.81 -13.73 1.62
CA PHE A 65 -9.73 -14.44 0.73
C PHE A 65 -10.99 -14.86 1.50
N GLN A 66 -12.14 -14.89 0.83
CA GLN A 66 -13.38 -15.35 1.45
C GLN A 66 -13.26 -16.78 1.96
N ASP A 67 -13.91 -17.06 3.07
CA ASP A 67 -13.97 -18.42 3.62
C ASP A 67 -14.59 -19.38 2.59
N GLY A 68 -13.96 -20.54 2.41
CA GLY A 68 -14.35 -21.53 1.40
C GLY A 68 -14.17 -21.09 -0.06
N LEU A 69 -13.43 -20.01 -0.38
CA LEU A 69 -13.13 -19.66 -1.76
C LEU A 69 -12.39 -20.81 -2.46
N ASP A 70 -12.83 -21.15 -3.66
CA ASP A 70 -12.18 -22.18 -4.50
C ASP A 70 -10.67 -21.90 -4.66
N PRO A 71 -9.78 -22.87 -4.36
CA PRO A 71 -8.33 -22.67 -4.43
C PRO A 71 -7.82 -22.29 -5.82
N GLU A 72 -8.42 -22.80 -6.90
CA GLU A 72 -8.01 -22.43 -8.25
C GLU A 72 -8.42 -21.00 -8.58
N ARG A 73 -9.61 -20.56 -8.14
CA ARG A 73 -10.00 -19.14 -8.20
C ARG A 73 -9.06 -18.26 -7.39
N ARG A 74 -8.64 -18.68 -6.19
CA ARG A 74 -7.64 -17.96 -5.37
C ARG A 74 -6.33 -17.77 -6.14
N LYS A 75 -5.77 -18.82 -6.74
CA LYS A 75 -4.50 -18.76 -7.49
C LYS A 75 -4.51 -17.75 -8.64
N THR A 76 -5.67 -17.47 -9.23
CA THR A 76 -5.78 -16.44 -10.28
C THR A 76 -5.71 -15.00 -9.76
N HIS A 77 -5.74 -14.78 -8.44
CA HIS A 77 -5.58 -13.47 -7.82
C HIS A 77 -4.10 -13.11 -7.65
N ARG A 78 -3.76 -11.82 -7.72
CA ARG A 78 -2.38 -11.30 -7.57
C ARG A 78 -1.66 -11.81 -6.33
N TRP A 79 -2.40 -11.90 -5.23
CA TRP A 79 -1.91 -12.34 -3.92
C TRP A 79 -2.29 -13.81 -3.61
N GLY A 80 -2.79 -14.55 -4.60
CA GLY A 80 -3.38 -15.87 -4.41
C GLY A 80 -2.44 -16.93 -3.85
N GLU A 81 -1.18 -16.86 -4.27
CA GLU A 81 -0.12 -17.81 -3.91
C GLU A 81 0.85 -17.25 -2.86
N LEU A 82 0.56 -16.07 -2.31
CA LEU A 82 1.40 -15.45 -1.29
C LEU A 82 1.12 -16.02 0.09
N GLU A 83 2.14 -15.94 0.94
CA GLU A 83 2.07 -16.37 2.33
C GLU A 83 1.12 -15.45 3.12
N GLU A 84 0.19 -16.07 3.83
CA GLU A 84 -0.69 -15.35 4.75
C GLU A 84 0.07 -14.93 6.00
N ASN A 85 -0.45 -13.90 6.66
CA ASN A 85 0.12 -13.22 7.83
C ASN A 85 1.40 -12.44 7.54
N THR A 86 1.52 -11.93 6.31
CA THR A 86 2.68 -11.16 5.85
C THR A 86 2.26 -9.84 5.22
N LEU A 87 3.15 -8.84 5.28
CA LEU A 87 3.04 -7.63 4.48
C LEU A 87 3.46 -8.01 3.05
N VAL A 88 2.49 -8.04 2.13
CA VAL A 88 2.67 -8.64 0.79
C VAL A 88 2.90 -7.62 -0.32
N ASP A 89 2.40 -6.39 -0.15
CA ASP A 89 2.38 -5.39 -1.22
C ASP A 89 2.11 -3.99 -0.66
N TRP A 90 2.21 -2.97 -1.52
CA TRP A 90 1.73 -1.62 -1.22
C TRP A 90 1.38 -0.89 -2.51
N ALA A 91 0.60 0.17 -2.37
CA ALA A 91 0.08 0.95 -3.47
C ALA A 91 0.56 2.39 -3.45
N TYR A 92 0.82 2.92 -4.65
CA TYR A 92 0.80 4.36 -4.90
C TYR A 92 -0.51 4.80 -5.54
N THR A 93 -0.78 6.10 -5.47
CA THR A 93 -1.83 6.77 -6.22
C THR A 93 -1.37 8.13 -6.73
N LEU A 94 -2.24 8.79 -7.50
CA LEU A 94 -2.09 10.15 -8.00
C LEU A 94 -3.36 10.95 -7.73
N PRO A 95 -3.28 12.29 -7.68
CA PRO A 95 -4.48 13.13 -7.62
C PRO A 95 -5.46 12.90 -8.79
N ASN A 96 -4.98 12.43 -9.94
CA ASN A 96 -5.81 12.17 -11.12
C ASN A 96 -5.30 10.94 -11.91
N GLU A 97 -6.19 9.99 -12.20
CA GLU A 97 -5.88 8.79 -13.00
C GLU A 97 -5.27 9.12 -14.37
N LYS A 98 -5.67 10.23 -15.00
CA LYS A 98 -5.18 10.63 -16.33
C LYS A 98 -3.66 10.86 -16.37
N ASP A 99 -3.07 11.20 -15.23
CA ASP A 99 -1.66 11.53 -15.11
C ASP A 99 -0.79 10.26 -15.03
N PHE A 100 -1.41 9.08 -14.80
CA PHE A 100 -0.70 7.81 -14.71
C PHE A 100 0.04 7.44 -16.01
N GLY A 101 -0.47 7.86 -17.18
CA GLY A 101 0.20 7.63 -18.47
C GLY A 101 1.62 8.21 -18.52
N VAL A 102 1.87 9.31 -17.81
CA VAL A 102 3.20 9.92 -17.69
C VAL A 102 4.13 9.02 -16.88
N ILE A 103 3.63 8.42 -15.79
CA ILE A 103 4.40 7.46 -14.99
C ILE A 103 4.73 6.21 -15.81
N GLN A 104 3.76 5.67 -16.56
CA GLN A 104 4.00 4.52 -17.44
C GLN A 104 5.09 4.82 -18.46
N GLN A 105 5.09 6.02 -19.05
CA GLN A 105 6.10 6.44 -20.00
C GLN A 105 7.49 6.55 -19.36
N ARG A 106 7.59 7.19 -18.19
CA ARG A 106 8.87 7.35 -17.48
C ARG A 106 9.47 6.01 -17.07
N VAL A 107 8.65 5.10 -16.54
CA VAL A 107 9.10 3.74 -16.19
C VAL A 107 9.60 3.00 -17.43
N ARG A 108 8.90 3.08 -18.57
CA ARG A 108 9.37 2.46 -19.83
C ARG A 108 10.67 3.06 -20.36
N GLN A 109 10.95 4.33 -20.06
CA GLN A 109 12.19 5.00 -20.47
C GLN A 109 13.36 4.65 -19.55
N ALA A 110 13.09 4.51 -18.25
CA ALA A 110 14.11 4.19 -17.25
C ALA A 110 14.44 2.69 -17.18
N ASN A 111 13.48 1.83 -17.53
CA ASN A 111 13.58 0.38 -17.35
C ASN A 111 13.21 -0.38 -18.64
N SER A 112 14.07 -1.30 -19.07
CA SER A 112 13.90 -2.12 -20.28
C SER A 112 13.21 -3.46 -20.04
N GLU A 113 13.00 -3.86 -18.80
CA GLU A 113 12.51 -5.19 -18.40
C GLU A 113 11.11 -5.15 -17.78
N ILE A 114 10.76 -4.09 -17.07
CA ILE A 114 9.55 -3.94 -16.25
C ILE A 114 8.80 -2.67 -16.65
N PHE A 115 7.49 -2.80 -16.82
CA PHE A 115 6.60 -1.69 -17.15
C PHE A 115 5.21 -1.89 -16.52
N TYR A 116 4.43 -0.82 -16.44
CA TYR A 116 3.05 -0.89 -15.96
C TYR A 116 2.05 -1.09 -17.11
N HIS A 117 1.13 -2.03 -16.92
CA HIS A 117 0.01 -2.27 -17.82
C HIS A 117 -1.10 -1.21 -17.66
N VAL A 118 -2.06 -1.24 -18.59
CA VAL A 118 -3.28 -0.40 -18.52
C VAL A 118 -4.02 -0.69 -17.21
N PRO A 119 -4.46 0.34 -16.46
CA PRO A 119 -5.25 0.14 -15.26
C PRO A 119 -6.54 -0.66 -15.52
N VAL A 120 -6.81 -1.66 -14.69
CA VAL A 120 -8.02 -2.49 -14.72
C VAL A 120 -9.00 -1.97 -13.67
N ALA A 121 -10.30 -1.91 -14.00
CA ALA A 121 -11.32 -1.45 -13.07
C ALA A 121 -11.39 -2.36 -11.82
N GLY A 122 -11.45 -1.74 -10.64
CA GLY A 122 -11.65 -2.38 -9.35
C GLY A 122 -12.69 -1.65 -8.53
N GLY A 123 -13.11 -2.26 -7.43
CA GLY A 123 -14.13 -1.70 -6.55
C GLY A 123 -14.46 -2.57 -5.35
N ARG A 124 -15.17 -1.99 -4.38
CA ARG A 124 -15.83 -2.71 -3.29
C ARG A 124 -17.17 -2.07 -2.97
N ILE A 125 -18.03 -2.84 -2.31
CA ILE A 125 -19.30 -2.34 -1.77
C ILE A 125 -19.13 -2.17 -0.26
N ARG A 126 -19.40 -0.96 0.23
CA ARG A 126 -19.44 -0.68 1.67
C ARG A 126 -20.66 -1.32 2.34
N PRO A 127 -20.66 -1.52 3.67
CA PRO A 127 -21.82 -2.05 4.40
C PRO A 127 -23.12 -1.25 4.19
N ASP A 128 -23.02 0.05 3.89
CA ASP A 128 -24.15 0.94 3.59
C ASP A 128 -24.62 0.90 2.12
N GLY A 129 -24.03 0.06 1.28
CA GLY A 129 -24.39 -0.13 -0.13
C GLY A 129 -23.74 0.86 -1.09
N VAL A 130 -22.89 1.79 -0.62
CA VAL A 130 -22.16 2.70 -1.50
C VAL A 130 -21.11 1.91 -2.29
N GLU A 131 -21.17 2.02 -3.63
CA GLU A 131 -20.21 1.41 -4.54
C GLU A 131 -18.98 2.32 -4.71
N LEU A 132 -17.81 1.79 -4.35
CA LEU A 132 -16.52 2.46 -4.50
C LEU A 132 -15.81 1.95 -5.75
N LYS A 133 -15.23 2.86 -6.54
CA LYS A 133 -14.58 2.52 -7.81
C LYS A 133 -13.17 3.08 -7.86
N TRP A 134 -12.26 2.27 -8.38
CA TRP A 134 -10.89 2.66 -8.67
C TRP A 134 -10.40 1.90 -9.91
N SER A 135 -9.16 2.16 -10.31
CA SER A 135 -8.44 1.30 -11.23
C SER A 135 -7.11 0.87 -10.63
N VAL A 136 -6.72 -0.37 -10.96
CA VAL A 136 -5.49 -0.99 -10.49
C VAL A 136 -4.54 -1.17 -11.66
N ALA A 137 -3.34 -0.63 -11.59
CA ALA A 137 -2.26 -0.97 -12.51
C ALA A 137 -1.14 -1.68 -11.80
N SER A 138 -0.58 -2.67 -12.47
CA SER A 138 0.48 -3.52 -11.92
C SER A 138 1.67 -3.59 -12.85
N ALA A 139 2.84 -3.82 -12.28
CA ALA A 139 4.07 -4.02 -13.02
C ALA A 139 4.12 -5.42 -13.65
N TYR A 140 4.60 -5.48 -14.88
CA TYR A 140 4.81 -6.70 -15.66
C TYR A 140 6.18 -6.65 -16.31
N THR A 141 6.77 -7.83 -16.49
CA THR A 141 7.98 -8.00 -17.29
C THR A 141 7.66 -7.90 -18.78
N THR A 142 8.66 -7.60 -19.62
CA THR A 142 8.55 -7.63 -21.10
C THR A 142 8.11 -8.98 -21.65
N SER A 143 8.30 -10.07 -20.90
CA SER A 143 7.78 -11.40 -21.22
C SER A 143 6.28 -11.59 -20.96
N GLY A 144 5.60 -10.57 -20.43
CA GLY A 144 4.17 -10.61 -20.09
C GLY A 144 3.84 -11.23 -18.73
N LYS A 145 4.85 -11.61 -17.92
CA LYS A 145 4.65 -12.11 -16.56
C LYS A 145 4.51 -10.97 -15.57
N ALA A 146 3.56 -11.07 -14.64
CA ALA A 146 3.43 -10.11 -13.55
C ALA A 146 4.70 -10.09 -12.69
N VAL A 147 5.15 -8.89 -12.32
CA VAL A 147 6.21 -8.75 -11.31
C VAL A 147 5.66 -9.25 -9.99
N HIS A 148 6.46 -10.06 -9.29
CA HIS A 148 6.06 -10.60 -7.99
C HIS A 148 5.70 -9.45 -7.04
N PRO A 149 4.54 -9.53 -6.35
CA PRO A 149 4.14 -8.52 -5.36
C PRO A 149 5.24 -8.22 -4.34
N GLY A 150 5.28 -6.96 -3.91
CA GLY A 150 6.24 -6.51 -2.92
C GLY A 150 7.64 -6.15 -3.43
N LYS A 151 7.87 -6.17 -4.75
CA LYS A 151 9.13 -5.68 -5.36
C LYS A 151 8.99 -4.27 -5.91
N SER A 152 7.85 -3.97 -6.50
CA SER A 152 7.46 -2.66 -7.03
C SER A 152 6.01 -2.39 -6.63
N PRO A 153 5.61 -1.13 -6.38
CA PRO A 153 4.25 -0.81 -6.01
C PRO A 153 3.26 -1.23 -7.11
N PHE A 154 2.03 -1.49 -6.73
CA PHE A 154 0.92 -1.33 -7.69
C PHE A 154 0.34 0.08 -7.57
N TRP A 155 -0.53 0.45 -8.50
CA TRP A 155 -1.19 1.75 -8.49
C TRP A 155 -2.67 1.56 -8.24
N CYS A 156 -3.23 2.27 -7.26
CA CYS A 156 -4.65 2.29 -6.94
C CYS A 156 -5.20 3.70 -7.20
N LEU A 157 -5.78 3.91 -8.38
CA LEU A 157 -6.19 5.22 -8.87
C LEU A 157 -7.69 5.41 -8.64
N ASP A 158 -8.04 6.34 -7.76
CA ASP A 158 -9.44 6.61 -7.37
C ASP A 158 -10.29 7.09 -8.56
N ARG A 159 -11.47 6.48 -8.73
CA ARG A 159 -12.52 6.93 -9.67
C ARG A 159 -13.76 7.48 -8.96
N THR A 160 -13.97 7.07 -7.71
CA THR A 160 -14.86 7.73 -6.74
C THR A 160 -14.05 8.67 -5.84
N PRO A 161 -14.64 9.74 -5.28
CA PRO A 161 -13.95 10.59 -4.32
C PRO A 161 -13.30 9.78 -3.19
N ARG A 162 -11.99 9.99 -2.95
CA ARG A 162 -11.21 9.19 -1.99
C ARG A 162 -11.84 9.10 -0.62
N HIS A 163 -12.37 10.20 -0.09
CA HIS A 163 -12.98 10.22 1.25
C HIS A 163 -14.12 9.21 1.42
N LEU A 164 -14.74 8.74 0.33
CA LEU A 164 -15.71 7.66 0.38
C LEU A 164 -15.07 6.28 0.58
N ARG A 165 -13.87 6.08 0.02
CA ARG A 165 -13.06 4.86 0.13
C ARG A 165 -12.24 4.81 1.41
N VAL A 166 -11.68 5.95 1.81
CA VAL A 166 -10.79 6.15 2.96
C VAL A 166 -11.25 7.44 3.66
N PRO A 167 -12.20 7.39 4.61
CA PRO A 167 -12.74 8.56 5.28
C PRO A 167 -11.78 9.15 6.34
N TYR A 168 -10.50 9.38 6.03
CA TYR A 168 -9.50 9.85 7.00
C TYR A 168 -9.67 11.30 7.51
N LYS A 169 -10.70 12.02 7.04
CA LYS A 169 -11.05 13.38 7.46
C LYS A 169 -12.56 13.54 7.46
N GLU A 170 -13.09 14.14 8.52
CA GLU A 170 -14.49 14.55 8.63
C GLU A 170 -14.78 15.80 7.78
N ASP A 171 -16.05 16.09 7.53
CA ASP A 171 -16.49 17.27 6.75
C ASP A 171 -16.06 18.60 7.38
N ASP A 172 -15.89 18.64 8.70
CA ASP A 172 -15.38 19.81 9.45
C ASP A 172 -13.85 19.91 9.45
N GLY A 173 -13.16 18.98 8.78
CA GLY A 173 -11.70 18.92 8.67
C GLY A 173 -11.00 18.28 9.87
N SER A 174 -11.75 17.79 10.87
CA SER A 174 -11.18 17.04 11.99
C SER A 174 -10.79 15.61 11.59
N ASP A 175 -9.88 15.03 12.35
CA ASP A 175 -9.50 13.63 12.19
C ASP A 175 -10.57 12.74 12.83
N PRO A 176 -11.09 11.72 12.13
CA PRO A 176 -12.04 10.78 12.68
C PRO A 176 -11.49 10.03 13.90
N SER A 177 -12.38 9.58 14.78
CA SER A 177 -11.97 8.82 15.98
C SER A 177 -11.24 7.52 15.65
N TYR A 178 -11.56 6.89 14.52
CA TYR A 178 -10.90 5.64 14.08
C TYR A 178 -9.52 5.84 13.50
N THR A 179 -9.10 7.08 13.19
CA THR A 179 -7.71 7.40 12.84
C THR A 179 -6.86 7.75 14.07
N LYS A 180 -7.41 7.61 15.28
CA LYS A 180 -6.68 7.73 16.54
C LYS A 180 -6.36 6.34 17.06
N HIS A 181 -5.09 6.10 17.34
CA HIS A 181 -4.59 4.79 17.73
C HIS A 181 -3.98 4.85 19.14
N PRO A 182 -4.26 3.86 20.02
CA PRO A 182 -3.65 3.80 21.34
C PRO A 182 -2.12 3.79 21.34
N SER A 183 -1.48 3.30 20.27
CA SER A 183 -0.03 3.31 20.09
C SER A 183 0.53 4.67 19.70
N GLY A 184 -0.29 5.70 19.51
CA GLY A 184 0.15 7.02 19.03
C GLY A 184 0.48 7.07 17.53
N ALA A 185 0.16 6.03 16.75
CA ALA A 185 0.39 6.03 15.30
C ALA A 185 -0.47 7.10 14.60
N ILE A 186 0.18 7.90 13.76
CA ILE A 186 -0.39 9.04 13.03
C ILE A 186 -0.39 8.79 11.51
N GLY A 187 0.55 7.97 11.03
CA GLY A 187 0.81 7.81 9.61
C GLY A 187 1.94 6.86 9.29
N VAL A 188 2.38 6.88 8.03
CA VAL A 188 3.53 6.12 7.55
C VAL A 188 4.70 7.07 7.30
N SER A 189 5.83 6.80 7.95
CA SER A 189 7.06 7.56 7.75
C SER A 189 7.98 6.94 6.70
N GLY A 190 8.04 5.61 6.61
CA GLY A 190 8.92 4.96 5.66
C GLY A 190 8.51 3.55 5.28
N VAL A 191 8.87 3.15 4.07
CA VAL A 191 8.70 1.80 3.54
C VAL A 191 10.05 1.30 3.06
N LEU A 192 10.61 0.30 3.73
CA LEU A 192 11.84 -0.35 3.32
C LEU A 192 11.49 -1.63 2.55
N ILE A 193 12.07 -1.79 1.37
CA ILE A 193 11.95 -2.99 0.54
C ILE A 193 13.32 -3.60 0.38
N SER A 194 13.44 -4.89 0.68
CA SER A 194 14.62 -5.67 0.33
C SER A 194 14.26 -6.64 -0.79
N VAL A 195 15.08 -6.70 -1.82
CA VAL A 195 14.91 -7.61 -2.97
C VAL A 195 16.18 -8.43 -3.20
N PRO A 196 16.10 -9.56 -3.94
CA PRO A 196 17.27 -10.33 -4.35
C PRO A 196 18.33 -9.43 -4.99
N LYS A 197 19.60 -9.74 -4.73
CA LYS A 197 20.72 -8.88 -5.12
C LYS A 197 20.74 -8.66 -6.64
N GLU A 198 20.42 -9.68 -7.40
CA GLU A 198 20.42 -9.64 -8.87
C GLU A 198 19.27 -8.77 -9.43
N GLU A 199 18.21 -8.57 -8.66
CA GLU A 199 17.03 -7.81 -9.10
C GLU A 199 17.08 -6.33 -8.71
N ARG A 200 17.90 -5.97 -7.72
CA ARG A 200 17.87 -4.63 -7.11
C ARG A 200 18.00 -3.51 -8.13
N ASP A 201 18.95 -3.59 -9.06
CA ASP A 201 19.21 -2.48 -9.98
C ASP A 201 18.10 -2.33 -11.03
N VAL A 202 17.52 -3.44 -11.50
CA VAL A 202 16.33 -3.42 -12.36
C VAL A 202 15.15 -2.80 -11.60
N ILE A 203 14.92 -3.21 -10.35
CA ILE A 203 13.84 -2.65 -9.53
C ILE A 203 14.07 -1.16 -9.22
N ALA A 204 15.31 -0.74 -8.96
CA ALA A 204 15.67 0.67 -8.74
C ALA A 204 15.29 1.55 -9.95
N GLN A 205 15.56 1.08 -11.18
CA GLN A 205 15.15 1.79 -12.40
C GLN A 205 13.63 1.97 -12.52
N VAL A 206 12.84 1.04 -11.95
CA VAL A 206 11.38 1.23 -11.87
C VAL A 206 11.04 2.42 -10.98
N TYR A 207 11.66 2.53 -9.80
CA TYR A 207 11.46 3.68 -8.91
C TYR A 207 11.95 4.98 -9.52
N ASP A 208 13.09 4.98 -10.21
CA ASP A 208 13.59 6.15 -10.94
C ASP A 208 12.55 6.66 -11.94
N GLY A 209 11.90 5.77 -12.68
CA GLY A 209 10.81 6.11 -13.57
C GLY A 209 9.56 6.61 -12.84
N ILE A 210 9.19 6.00 -11.72
CA ILE A 210 8.03 6.41 -10.91
C ILE A 210 8.22 7.82 -10.35
N HIS A 211 9.38 8.09 -9.76
CA HIS A 211 9.67 9.37 -9.10
C HIS A 211 10.22 10.42 -10.07
N GLY A 212 10.63 10.02 -11.28
CA GLY A 212 11.18 10.91 -12.30
C GLY A 212 12.61 11.38 -12.00
N SER A 213 13.32 10.70 -11.09
CA SER A 213 14.66 11.05 -10.65
C SER A 213 15.42 9.82 -10.17
N THR A 214 16.69 9.71 -10.56
CA THR A 214 17.62 8.69 -10.06
C THR A 214 18.24 9.09 -8.74
N THR A 215 18.39 8.13 -7.82
CA THR A 215 19.08 8.32 -6.54
C THR A 215 20.18 7.28 -6.36
N GLU A 216 21.35 7.71 -5.85
CA GLU A 216 22.47 6.79 -5.60
C GLU A 216 22.17 5.86 -4.42
N GLU A 217 21.46 6.36 -3.42
CA GLU A 217 21.13 5.65 -2.18
C GLU A 217 19.99 4.64 -2.34
N GLY A 218 19.22 4.71 -3.44
CA GLY A 218 18.01 3.89 -3.61
C GLY A 218 16.89 4.29 -2.66
N THR A 219 16.78 5.58 -2.38
CA THR A 219 15.72 6.17 -1.55
C THR A 219 14.97 7.19 -2.38
N TRP A 220 13.64 7.18 -2.34
CA TRP A 220 12.81 8.15 -3.07
C TRP A 220 11.69 8.70 -2.17
N PRO A 221 11.35 10.00 -2.28
CA PRO A 221 10.29 10.59 -1.49
C PRO A 221 8.91 10.24 -2.05
N PHE A 222 7.96 9.94 -1.18
CA PHE A 222 6.53 9.94 -1.48
C PHE A 222 5.85 11.11 -0.76
N VAL A 223 4.59 11.35 -1.10
CA VAL A 223 3.73 12.25 -0.31
C VAL A 223 2.54 11.47 0.25
N VAL A 224 1.82 12.07 1.19
CA VAL A 224 0.63 11.48 1.81
C VAL A 224 -0.59 12.37 1.56
N HIS A 225 -1.79 11.79 1.63
CA HIS A 225 -3.03 12.48 1.26
C HIS A 225 -3.38 13.68 2.13
N SER A 226 -2.96 13.69 3.40
CA SER A 226 -3.13 14.85 4.28
C SER A 226 -2.24 16.04 3.88
N GLY A 227 -1.18 15.80 3.09
CA GLY A 227 -0.12 16.77 2.84
C GLY A 227 0.83 16.99 4.01
N SER A 228 0.73 16.18 5.07
CA SER A 228 1.70 16.18 6.18
C SER A 228 3.13 16.00 5.66
N THR A 229 4.10 16.58 6.35
CA THR A 229 5.55 16.43 6.08
C THR A 229 6.33 16.12 7.36
N LYS A 230 5.65 15.53 8.36
CA LYS A 230 6.21 15.31 9.70
C LYS A 230 7.13 14.09 9.78
N GLY A 231 6.85 13.06 8.98
CA GLY A 231 7.75 11.91 8.81
C GLY A 231 8.74 12.13 7.66
N LYS A 232 9.70 11.21 7.50
CA LYS A 232 10.63 11.19 6.36
C LYS A 232 9.91 11.08 5.01
N GLN A 233 8.88 10.23 4.98
CA GLN A 233 8.07 9.94 3.79
C GLN A 233 8.91 9.41 2.63
N GLU A 234 9.68 8.37 2.94
CA GLU A 234 10.66 7.79 2.04
C GLU A 234 10.38 6.31 1.78
N ILE A 235 10.55 5.90 0.53
CA ILE A 235 10.67 4.50 0.14
C ILE A 235 12.14 4.19 -0.10
N THR A 236 12.65 3.11 0.51
CA THR A 236 14.05 2.69 0.37
C THR A 236 14.11 1.30 -0.21
N LEU A 237 14.99 1.09 -1.18
CA LEU A 237 15.25 -0.20 -1.81
C LEU A 237 16.65 -0.71 -1.49
N ASP A 238 16.69 -1.80 -0.74
CA ASP A 238 17.90 -2.48 -0.30
C ASP A 238 18.04 -3.89 -0.93
N ARG A 239 19.22 -4.49 -0.76
CA ARG A 239 19.56 -5.85 -1.18
C ARG A 239 19.34 -6.80 -0.01
N SER A 240 18.54 -7.84 -0.22
CA SER A 240 18.39 -8.93 0.74
C SER A 240 19.68 -9.73 0.89
N GLN A 241 19.98 -10.21 2.10
CA GLN A 241 21.16 -11.03 2.36
C GLN A 241 20.97 -12.51 1.97
N ASP A 242 19.73 -12.99 1.98
CA ASP A 242 19.31 -14.39 1.79
C ASP A 242 18.61 -14.63 0.45
N GLN A 243 18.57 -13.63 -0.44
CA GLN A 243 17.84 -13.65 -1.71
C GLN A 243 16.32 -13.71 -1.57
N GLU A 244 15.78 -13.37 -0.40
CA GLU A 244 14.34 -13.27 -0.18
C GLU A 244 13.85 -11.82 -0.23
N ARG A 245 12.56 -11.62 -0.49
CA ARG A 245 11.97 -10.28 -0.52
C ARG A 245 11.27 -9.94 0.80
N TYR A 246 11.62 -8.79 1.36
CA TYR A 246 11.06 -8.27 2.60
C TYR A 246 10.48 -6.86 2.41
N ILE A 247 9.45 -6.55 3.19
CA ILE A 247 8.92 -5.20 3.31
C ILE A 247 8.82 -4.89 4.79
N HIS A 248 9.40 -3.76 5.20
CA HIS A 248 9.31 -3.25 6.56
C HIS A 248 8.67 -1.87 6.56
N LEU A 249 7.77 -1.65 7.52
CA LEU A 249 7.04 -0.40 7.67
C LEU A 249 7.53 0.35 8.90
N THR A 250 7.86 1.63 8.70
CA THR A 250 8.10 2.59 9.79
C THR A 250 6.90 3.53 9.87
N LEU A 251 6.20 3.52 11.00
CA LEU A 251 5.10 4.40 11.30
C LEU A 251 5.60 5.75 11.83
N LEU A 252 4.87 6.80 11.52
CA LEU A 252 5.01 8.09 12.20
C LEU A 252 4.20 8.03 13.50
N GLY A 253 4.87 8.25 14.63
CA GLY A 253 4.27 8.29 15.96
C GLY A 253 4.14 9.70 16.53
N ASP A 254 3.40 9.81 17.63
CA ASP A 254 3.56 10.90 18.59
C ASP A 254 4.68 10.61 19.60
N LYS A 255 4.83 11.51 20.57
CA LYS A 255 5.82 11.42 21.65
C LYS A 255 5.64 10.22 22.60
N ASP A 256 4.45 9.63 22.63
CA ASP A 256 4.08 8.55 23.55
C ASP A 256 4.10 7.18 22.83
N SER A 257 4.45 7.18 21.53
CA SER A 257 4.53 5.99 20.70
C SER A 257 5.69 5.07 21.13
N PRO A 258 5.49 3.73 21.12
CA PRO A 258 6.56 2.78 21.45
C PRO A 258 7.59 2.70 20.32
N GLU A 259 8.76 2.11 20.58
CA GLU A 259 9.76 1.87 19.53
C GLU A 259 9.24 0.98 18.39
N SER A 260 8.37 0.02 18.72
CA SER A 260 7.72 -0.86 17.75
C SER A 260 6.41 -1.44 18.29
N ILE A 261 5.57 -1.90 17.37
CA ILE A 261 4.38 -2.73 17.65
C ILE A 261 4.43 -4.01 16.82
N GLU A 262 3.82 -5.07 17.34
CA GLU A 262 3.64 -6.33 16.62
C GLU A 262 2.19 -6.46 16.15
N ILE A 263 1.99 -6.58 14.84
CA ILE A 263 0.65 -6.64 14.23
C ILE A 263 0.17 -8.09 14.13
N LEU A 264 1.10 -8.98 13.79
CA LEU A 264 0.93 -10.43 13.69
C LEU A 264 2.21 -11.08 14.23
N PRO A 265 2.19 -12.36 14.64
CA PRO A 265 3.38 -13.03 15.14
C PRO A 265 4.53 -12.93 14.12
N GLY A 266 5.62 -12.27 14.49
CA GLY A 266 6.78 -12.03 13.64
C GLY A 266 6.70 -10.80 12.72
N LEU A 267 5.53 -10.16 12.58
CA LEU A 267 5.35 -8.94 11.78
C LEU A 267 5.32 -7.71 12.69
N LYS A 268 6.45 -6.99 12.74
CA LYS A 268 6.61 -5.80 13.56
C LYS A 268 6.77 -4.55 12.71
N PHE A 269 6.20 -3.44 13.19
CA PHE A 269 6.42 -2.10 12.63
C PHE A 269 7.17 -1.26 13.64
N SER A 270 8.17 -0.52 13.17
CA SER A 270 8.91 0.45 13.98
C SER A 270 8.22 1.81 13.96
N PHE A 271 8.54 2.65 14.94
CA PHE A 271 8.13 4.04 14.96
C PHE A 271 9.30 4.98 14.73
N GLU A 272 8.96 6.12 14.14
CA GLU A 272 9.76 7.34 14.15
C GLU A 272 8.96 8.44 14.85
N SER A 273 9.65 9.19 15.72
CA SER A 273 9.09 10.29 16.53
C SER A 273 9.67 11.64 16.13
#